data_AF-A0A3Q7TVF3-F1
#
_entry.id   AF-A0A3Q7TVF3-F1
#
_cell.length_a   1.000
_cell.length_b   1.000
_cell.length_c   1.000
_cell.angle_alpha   90.00
_cell.angle_beta   90.00
_cell.angle_gamma   90.00
#
_symmetry.space_group_name_H-M   'P 1'
#
loop_
_entity.id
_entity.type
_entity.pdbx_description
1 polymer ?
#
loop_
_entity_poly.entity_id
_entity_poly.type
_entity_poly.pdbx_seq_one_letter_code
_entity_poly.pdbx_strand_id
1 'polypeptide(L)' 'MARKKRRGIIEKRRRDRINNSLSELRRLVPTAFEKQGSAKLEKAEILQMTVDHLKMLQATGGKDCLLFIASLLLS' A
#
# COMPACT_ATOMS: atom_id res chain seq x y z
N MET A 1 26.80 21.23 -16.80
CA MET A 1 26.82 19.78 -16.51
C MET A 1 26.45 19.39 -15.05
N ALA A 2 26.83 20.15 -14.01
CA ALA A 2 26.54 19.79 -12.60
C ALA A 2 25.06 19.86 -12.17
N ARG A 3 24.26 20.81 -12.70
CA ARG A 3 22.81 20.92 -12.41
C ARG A 3 22.01 19.68 -12.85
N LYS A 4 22.37 19.08 -13.99
CA LYS A 4 21.70 17.88 -14.55
C LYS A 4 21.99 16.63 -13.69
N LYS A 5 23.22 16.50 -13.16
CA LYS A 5 23.61 15.43 -12.24
C LYS A 5 22.88 15.52 -10.88
N ARG A 6 22.72 16.73 -10.33
CA ARG A 6 21.93 16.95 -9.10
C ARG A 6 20.44 16.65 -9.28
N ARG A 7 19.86 17.01 -10.42
CA ARG A 7 18.46 16.68 -10.75
C ARG A 7 18.22 15.16 -10.77
N GLY A 8 19.17 14.38 -11.29
CA GLY A 8 19.09 12.91 -11.29
C GLY A 8 19.07 12.29 -9.89
N ILE A 9 19.83 12.84 -8.94
CA ILE A 9 19.88 12.35 -7.55
C ILE A 9 18.57 12.65 -6.80
N ILE A 10 18.02 13.86 -6.97
CA ILE A 10 16.76 14.25 -6.35
C ILE A 10 15.62 13.36 -6.85
N GLU A 11 15.58 13.12 -8.16
CA GLU A 11 14.55 12.27 -8.77
C GLU A 11 14.71 10.80 -8.36
N LYS A 12 15.95 10.29 -8.27
CA LYS A 12 16.21 8.95 -7.72
C LYS A 12 15.66 8.82 -6.30
N ARG A 13 15.99 9.76 -5.40
CA ARG A 13 15.46 9.76 -4.03
C ARG A 13 13.93 9.84 -3.98
N ARG A 14 13.30 10.60 -4.89
CA ARG A 14 11.84 10.67 -4.99
C ARG A 14 11.24 9.31 -5.38
N ARG A 15 11.81 8.65 -6.39
CA ARG A 15 11.38 7.30 -6.81
C ARG A 15 11.57 6.26 -5.71
N ASP A 16 12.70 6.31 -5.01
CA ASP A 16 12.98 5.39 -3.90
C ASP A 16 11.96 5.58 -2.78
N ARG A 17 11.63 6.82 -2.39
CA ARG A 17 10.56 7.10 -1.42
C ARG A 17 9.21 6.51 -1.87
N ILE A 18 8.82 6.72 -3.12
CA ILE A 18 7.55 6.19 -3.66
C ILE A 18 7.53 4.66 -3.62
N ASN A 19 8.62 4.01 -4.02
CA ASN A 19 8.72 2.55 -4.02
C ASN A 19 8.69 1.98 -2.59
N ASN A 20 9.30 2.66 -1.63
CA ASN A 20 9.25 2.28 -0.22
C ASN A 20 7.81 2.37 0.31
N SER A 21 7.12 3.49 0.08
CA SER A 21 5.72 3.64 0.48
C SER A 21 4.82 2.58 -0.14
N LEU A 22 4.98 2.25 -1.44
CA LEU A 22 4.20 1.17 -2.07
C LEU A 22 4.48 -0.21 -1.46
N SER A 23 5.72 -0.46 -1.03
CA SER A 23 6.09 -1.72 -0.37
C SER A 23 5.50 -1.81 1.04
N GLU A 24 5.43 -0.69 1.74
CA GLU A 24 4.78 -0.58 3.05
C GLU A 24 3.26 -0.75 2.94
N LEU A 25 2.62 -0.09 1.96
CA LEU A 25 1.19 -0.24 1.69
C LEU A 25 0.79 -1.70 1.39
N ARG A 26 1.62 -2.45 0.66
CA ARG A 26 1.39 -3.89 0.45
C ARG A 26 1.33 -4.71 1.74
N ARG A 27 2.02 -4.26 2.80
CA ARG A 27 2.03 -4.95 4.10
C ARG A 27 0.92 -4.47 5.02
N LEU A 28 0.52 -3.20 4.91
CA LEU A 28 -0.49 -2.60 5.77
C LEU A 28 -1.93 -2.85 5.30
N VAL A 29 -2.13 -3.00 4.00
CA VAL A 29 -3.47 -3.18 3.41
C VAL A 29 -3.77 -4.68 3.31
N PRO A 30 -4.79 -5.22 4.02
CA PRO A 30 -5.05 -6.66 4.06
C PRO A 30 -5.21 -7.30 2.68
N THR A 31 -5.99 -6.67 1.80
CA THR A 31 -6.24 -7.17 0.44
C THR A 31 -4.99 -7.16 -0.45
N ALA A 32 -4.06 -6.22 -0.22
CA ALA A 32 -2.78 -6.18 -0.93
C ALA A 32 -1.80 -7.21 -0.35
N PHE A 33 -1.87 -7.46 0.96
CA PHE A 33 -1.05 -8.45 1.66
C PHE A 33 -1.41 -9.88 1.24
N GLU A 34 -2.70 -10.21 1.16
CA GLU A 34 -3.18 -11.52 0.70
C GLU A 34 -2.70 -11.84 -0.72
N LYS A 35 -2.64 -10.82 -1.59
CA LYS A 35 -2.14 -10.98 -2.96
C LYS A 35 -0.62 -10.90 -3.10
N GLN A 36 0.14 -10.76 -2.00
CA GLN A 36 1.60 -10.69 -2.06
C GLN A 36 2.25 -11.97 -2.61
N GLY A 37 1.59 -13.13 -2.47
CA GLY A 37 2.02 -14.42 -3.04
C GLY A 37 1.73 -14.59 -4.53
N SER A 38 0.92 -13.71 -5.12
CA SER A 38 0.53 -13.74 -6.54
C SER A 38 1.49 -12.92 -7.40
N ALA A 39 1.38 -13.07 -8.73
CA ALA A 39 2.18 -12.34 -9.71
C ALA A 39 2.29 -10.84 -9.36
N LYS A 40 3.49 -10.28 -9.56
CA LYS A 40 3.91 -8.92 -9.18
C LYS A 40 2.78 -7.89 -9.32
N LEU A 41 2.14 -7.53 -8.21
CA LEU A 41 1.05 -6.53 -8.19
C LEU A 41 1.46 -5.22 -8.86
N GLU A 42 0.59 -4.70 -9.73
CA GLU A 42 0.83 -3.43 -10.40
C GLU A 42 0.75 -2.26 -9.41
N LYS A 43 1.46 -1.17 -9.70
CA LYS A 43 1.43 0.02 -8.81
C LYS A 43 0.03 0.61 -8.68
N ALA A 44 -0.74 0.61 -9.77
CA ALA A 44 -2.11 1.08 -9.78
C ALA A 44 -3.01 0.23 -8.89
N GLU A 45 -2.84 -1.09 -8.92
CA GLU A 45 -3.63 -2.03 -8.11
C GLU A 45 -3.38 -1.82 -6.61
N ILE A 46 -2.11 -1.67 -6.19
CA ILE A 46 -1.76 -1.38 -4.78
C ILE A 46 -2.43 -0.08 -4.31
N LEU A 47 -2.36 0.97 -5.14
CA LEU A 47 -2.97 2.27 -4.82
C LEU A 47 -4.49 2.17 -4.72
N GLN A 48 -5.14 1.45 -5.64
CA GLN A 48 -6.58 1.25 -5.63
C GLN A 48 -7.04 0.50 -4.37
N MET A 49 -6.40 -0.63 -4.05
CA MET A 49 -6.68 -1.41 -2.84
C MET A 49 -6.50 -0.57 -1.56
N THR A 50 -5.47 0.27 -1.53
CA THR A 50 -5.24 1.20 -0.42
C THR A 50 -6.37 2.21 -0.29
N VAL A 51 -6.79 2.83 -1.39
CA VAL A 51 -7.89 3.81 -1.39
C VAL A 51 -9.20 3.17 -0.93
N ASP A 52 -9.49 1.96 -1.41
CA ASP A 52 -10.71 1.24 -1.02
C ASP A 52 -10.67 0.86 0.46
N HIS A 53 -9.51 0.44 0.97
CA HIS A 53 -9.32 0.19 2.40
C HIS A 53 -9.52 1.47 3.24
N LEU A 54 -9.00 2.63 2.80
CA LEU A 54 -9.20 3.90 3.49
C LEU A 54 -10.66 4.36 3.47
N LYS A 55 -11.38 4.20 2.35
CA LYS A 55 -12.81 4.49 2.25
C LYS A 55 -13.63 3.61 3.17
N MET A 56 -13.29 2.32 3.24
CA MET A 56 -13.90 1.38 4.17
C MET A 56 -13.69 1.85 5.61
N LEU A 57 -12.45 2.14 6.02
CA LEU A 57 -12.13 2.64 7.37
C LEU A 57 -12.89 3.92 7.73
N GLN A 58 -13.01 4.85 6.78
CA GLN A 58 -13.78 6.09 6.97
C GLN A 58 -15.28 5.84 7.13
N ALA A 59 -15.84 4.87 6.40
CA ALA A 59 -17.25 4.49 6.50
C ALA A 59 -17.55 3.65 7.76
N THR A 60 -16.60 2.84 8.22
CA THR A 60 -16.80 1.88 9.32
C THR A 60 -16.47 2.45 10.70
N GLY A 61 -15.73 3.55 10.81
CA GLY A 61 -15.53 4.28 12.08
C GLY A 61 -15.04 3.39 13.25
N GLY A 62 -14.18 2.40 12.97
CA GLY A 62 -13.54 1.56 13.99
C GLY A 62 -14.05 0.10 14.12
N LYS A 63 -14.90 -0.39 13.20
CA LYS A 63 -15.51 -1.72 13.31
C LYS A 63 -14.69 -2.87 12.70
N ASP A 64 -13.66 -2.57 11.91
CA ASP A 64 -12.91 -3.60 11.16
C ASP A 64 -12.03 -4.49 12.06
N CYS A 65 -11.63 -4.03 13.25
CA CYS A 65 -10.96 -4.91 14.22
C CYS A 65 -11.90 -6.03 14.70
N LEU A 66 -13.18 -5.74 14.90
CA LEU A 66 -14.18 -6.72 15.30
C LEU A 66 -14.51 -7.72 14.18
N LEU A 67 -14.53 -7.28 12.92
CA LEU A 67 -14.77 -8.18 11.78
C LEU A 67 -13.55 -9.06 11.47
N PHE A 68 -12.33 -8.53 11.62
CA PHE A 68 -11.12 -9.33 11.46
C PHE A 68 -10.96 -10.35 12.59
N ILE A 69 -11.31 -9.98 13.84
CA ILE A 69 -11.40 -10.91 14.97
C ILE A 69 -12.51 -11.95 14.72
N ALA A 70 -13.67 -11.54 14.20
CA ALA A 70 -14.76 -12.47 13.88
C ALA A 70 -14.36 -13.48 12.78
N SER A 71 -13.70 -13.05 11.71
CA SER A 71 -13.21 -13.96 10.66
C SER A 71 -12.13 -14.91 11.16
N LEU A 72 -11.26 -14.50 12.09
CA LEU A 72 -10.28 -15.40 12.72
C LEU A 72 -10.93 -16.42 13.68
N LEU A 73 -12.07 -16.10 14.30
CA LEU A 73 -12.78 -17.00 15.21
C LEU A 73 -13.74 -17.97 14.50
N LEU A 74 -14.04 -17.73 13.23
CA LEU A 74 -14.95 -18.52 12.39
C LEU A 74 -14.21 -19.42 11.36
N SER A 75 -12.88 -19.41 11.35
CA SER A 75 -12.02 -20.28 10.53
C SER A 75 -11.27 -21.27 11.40
#